data_AF-A0A9E5TXA9-F1
#
_entry.id   AF-A0A9E5TXA9-F1
#
_cell.length_a   1.000
_cell.length_b   1.000
_cell.length_c   1.000
_cell.angle_alpha   90.00
_cell.angle_beta   90.00
_cell.angle_gamma   90.00
#
_symmetry.space_group_name_H-M   'P 1'
#
loop_
_entity.id
_entity.type
_entity.pdbx_description
1 polymer ?
#
loop_
_entity_poly.entity_id
_entity_poly.type
_entity_poly.pdbx_seq_one_letter_code
_entity_poly.pdbx_strand_id
1 'polypeptide(L)'
;LLTADIPSLEELHLPPALSRIVDVRQGLVLVCGSAGCGKSTTLAALIEMISMKHRYHILTIEDPIEYLHHDNKSIVNQREIGLDCRDWAEALRSAVRADPDVILIGEMRDLETFRAGLRAAETGHLVFGTLHTSSVSGTFGRIL
;
A
#
# COMPACT_ATOMS: atom_id res chain seq x y z
N LEU A 1 -5.66 -11.04 -14.71
CA LEU A 1 -7.01 -11.24 -14.14
C LEU A 1 -7.15 -10.18 -13.06
N LEU A 2 -7.75 -9.04 -13.39
CA LEU A 2 -7.98 -7.97 -12.44
C LEU A 2 -9.22 -8.33 -11.60
N THR A 3 -9.11 -8.20 -10.28
CA THR A 3 -10.23 -8.50 -9.37
C THR A 3 -10.88 -7.19 -8.94
N ALA A 4 -12.18 -7.05 -9.20
CA ALA A 4 -12.96 -5.85 -8.82
C ALA A 4 -13.67 -6.01 -7.46
N ASP A 5 -14.03 -7.24 -7.08
CA ASP A 5 -14.61 -7.50 -5.76
C ASP A 5 -13.49 -7.59 -4.71
N ILE A 6 -13.38 -6.53 -3.90
CA ILE A 6 -12.45 -6.44 -2.78
C ILE A 6 -13.20 -6.89 -1.52
N PRO A 7 -12.78 -7.99 -0.86
CA PRO A 7 -13.43 -8.45 0.36
C PRO A 7 -13.16 -7.49 1.52
N SER A 8 -14.13 -7.36 2.41
CA SER A 8 -13.99 -6.65 3.68
C SER A 8 -13.04 -7.37 4.65
N LEU A 9 -12.52 -6.66 5.64
CA LEU A 9 -11.70 -7.28 6.69
C LEU A 9 -12.44 -8.40 7.44
N GLU A 10 -13.76 -8.30 7.57
CA GLU A 10 -14.60 -9.31 8.24
C GLU A 10 -14.71 -10.59 7.40
N GLU A 11 -14.94 -10.46 6.08
CA GLU A 11 -14.95 -11.60 5.14
C GLU A 11 -13.58 -12.29 5.05
N LEU A 12 -12.50 -11.54 5.26
CA LEU A 12 -11.14 -12.08 5.38
C LEU A 12 -10.84 -12.70 6.76
N HIS A 13 -11.78 -12.65 7.70
CA HIS A 13 -11.61 -13.09 9.09
C HIS A 13 -10.41 -12.44 9.79
N LEU A 14 -10.10 -11.19 9.44
CA LEU A 14 -8.99 -10.45 10.00
C LEU A 14 -9.35 -9.84 11.37
N PRO A 15 -8.37 -9.68 12.28
CA PRO A 15 -8.62 -9.09 13.59
C PRO A 15 -9.24 -7.69 13.49
N PRO A 16 -10.33 -7.39 14.23
CA PRO A 16 -10.98 -6.07 14.18
C PRO A 16 -10.05 -4.90 14.51
N ALA A 17 -8.97 -5.16 15.25
CA ALA A 17 -7.96 -4.16 15.57
C ALA A 17 -7.29 -3.54 14.34
N LEU A 18 -7.21 -4.25 13.20
CA LEU A 18 -6.62 -3.72 11.96
C LEU A 18 -7.43 -2.56 11.38
N SER A 19 -8.74 -2.49 11.67
CA SER A 19 -9.58 -1.36 11.24
C SER A 19 -9.09 -0.02 11.78
N ARG A 20 -8.32 0.01 12.88
CA ARG A 20 -7.77 1.24 13.45
C ARG A 20 -6.66 1.85 12.59
N ILE A 21 -6.02 1.05 11.73
CA ILE A 21 -4.94 1.50 10.84
C ILE A 21 -5.45 2.56 9.86
N VAL A 22 -6.71 2.45 9.42
CA VAL A 22 -7.32 3.35 8.44
C VAL A 22 -7.52 4.78 8.95
N ASP A 23 -7.39 5.00 10.27
CA ASP A 23 -7.51 6.33 10.90
C ASP A 23 -6.16 6.98 11.22
N VAL A 24 -5.06 6.28 10.95
CA VAL A 24 -3.71 6.82 11.13
C VAL A 24 -3.48 7.89 10.06
N ARG A 25 -2.95 9.05 10.44
CA ARG A 25 -2.71 10.17 9.50
C ARG A 25 -1.43 10.03 8.69
N GLN A 26 -0.39 9.44 9.29
CA GLN A 26 0.93 9.32 8.70
C GLN A 26 1.68 8.14 9.32
N GLY A 27 2.66 7.61 8.59
CA GLY A 27 3.51 6.52 9.06
C GLY A 27 3.65 5.40 8.04
N LEU A 28 4.33 4.33 8.43
CA LEU A 28 4.60 3.17 7.58
C LEU A 28 3.86 1.93 8.11
N VAL A 29 3.07 1.32 7.25
CA VAL A 29 2.35 0.06 7.51
C VAL A 29 2.91 -1.01 6.58
N LEU A 30 3.48 -2.07 7.16
CA LEU A 30 4.07 -3.18 6.42
C LEU A 30 3.24 -4.46 6.61
N VAL A 31 2.70 -5.00 5.52
CA VAL A 31 2.06 -6.32 5.51
C VAL A 31 3.08 -7.35 5.03
N CYS A 32 3.48 -8.24 5.93
CA CYS A 32 4.59 -9.17 5.70
C CYS A 32 4.09 -10.61 5.57
N GLY A 33 4.77 -11.42 4.76
CA GLY A 33 4.49 -12.86 4.60
C GLY A 33 4.96 -13.42 3.26
N SER A 34 4.90 -14.75 3.10
CA SER A 34 5.28 -15.44 1.87
C SER A 34 4.37 -15.08 0.68
N ALA A 35 4.76 -15.48 -0.53
CA ALA A 35 3.87 -15.40 -1.69
C ALA A 35 2.57 -16.19 -1.42
N GLY A 36 1.43 -15.67 -1.90
CA GLY A 36 0.13 -16.33 -1.77
C GLY A 36 -0.52 -16.31 -0.39
N CYS A 37 0.05 -15.63 0.61
CA CYS A 37 -0.51 -15.60 1.97
C CYS A 37 -1.57 -14.49 2.21
N GLY A 38 -2.05 -13.82 1.15
CA GLY A 38 -3.12 -12.81 1.24
C GLY A 38 -2.68 -11.38 1.58
N LYS A 39 -1.40 -11.03 1.38
CA LYS A 39 -0.90 -9.65 1.60
C LYS A 39 -1.63 -8.61 0.76
N SER A 40 -1.66 -8.82 -0.56
CA SER A 40 -2.29 -7.90 -1.52
C SER A 40 -3.78 -7.76 -1.23
N THR A 41 -4.47 -8.87 -0.94
CA THR A 41 -5.89 -8.87 -0.55
C THR A 41 -6.14 -8.10 0.76
N THR A 42 -5.25 -8.23 1.75
CA THR A 42 -5.34 -7.48 3.01
C THR A 42 -5.13 -5.98 2.78
N LEU A 43 -4.16 -5.61 1.95
CA LEU A 43 -3.92 -4.21 1.60
C LEU A 43 -5.07 -3.61 0.81
N ALA A 44 -5.60 -4.34 -0.19
CA ALA A 44 -6.78 -3.91 -0.93
C ALA A 44 -7.97 -3.64 0.00
N ALA A 45 -8.25 -4.53 0.96
CA ALA A 45 -9.32 -4.31 1.94
C ALA A 45 -9.08 -3.05 2.79
N LEU A 46 -7.84 -2.79 3.22
CA LEU A 46 -7.50 -1.59 3.99
C LEU A 46 -7.62 -0.30 3.16
N ILE A 47 -7.13 -0.31 1.93
CA ILE A 47 -7.22 0.83 1.01
C ILE A 47 -8.67 1.14 0.66
N GLU A 48 -9.47 0.11 0.39
CA GLU A 48 -10.90 0.26 0.13
C GLU A 48 -11.63 0.88 1.32
N MET A 49 -11.34 0.41 2.54
CA MET A 49 -11.89 1.00 3.76
C MET A 49 -11.49 2.46 3.95
N ILE A 50 -10.24 2.83 3.64
CA ILE A 50 -9.80 4.24 3.66
C ILE A 50 -10.60 5.04 2.63
N SER A 51 -10.72 4.54 1.40
CA SER A 51 -11.43 5.21 0.30
C SER A 51 -12.90 5.48 0.63
N MET A 52 -13.56 4.53 1.31
CA MET A 52 -14.94 4.67 1.75
C MET A 52 -15.12 5.57 2.99
N LYS A 53 -14.07 5.75 3.80
CA LYS A 53 -14.15 6.47 5.09
C LYS A 53 -13.74 7.94 4.96
N HIS A 54 -12.66 8.21 4.24
CA HIS A 54 -11.99 9.52 4.19
C HIS A 54 -12.09 10.16 2.81
N ARG A 55 -11.81 11.46 2.73
CA ARG A 55 -11.68 12.22 1.49
C ARG A 55 -10.21 12.46 1.20
N TYR A 56 -9.53 11.40 0.78
CA TYR A 56 -8.10 11.40 0.53
C TYR A 56 -7.79 11.29 -0.96
N HIS A 57 -6.58 11.67 -1.31
CA HIS A 57 -5.93 11.21 -2.51
C HIS A 57 -5.08 9.97 -2.18
N ILE A 58 -5.48 8.83 -2.74
CA ILE A 58 -4.79 7.56 -2.60
C ILE A 58 -4.04 7.29 -3.89
N LEU A 59 -2.73 7.03 -3.78
CA LEU A 59 -1.89 6.68 -4.91
C LEU A 59 -1.27 5.30 -4.71
N THR A 60 -1.47 4.39 -5.67
CA THR A 60 -0.83 3.07 -5.66
C THR A 60 0.24 2.97 -6.74
N ILE A 61 1.33 2.26 -6.44
CA ILE A 61 2.40 1.89 -7.37
C ILE A 61 2.61 0.38 -7.26
N GLU A 62 2.34 -0.34 -8.35
CA GLU A 62 2.23 -1.80 -8.37
C GLU A 62 2.91 -2.41 -9.62
N ASP A 63 3.19 -3.71 -9.59
CA ASP A 63 3.87 -4.45 -10.68
C ASP A 63 3.45 -5.94 -10.66
N PRO A 64 2.34 -6.32 -11.34
CA PRO A 64 1.29 -5.47 -11.91
C PRO A 64 0.23 -5.07 -10.87
N ILE A 65 -0.77 -4.28 -11.29
CA ILE A 65 -1.96 -4.00 -10.46
C ILE A 65 -2.77 -5.30 -10.27
N GLU A 66 -3.08 -5.64 -9.01
CA GLU A 66 -3.84 -6.86 -8.68
C GLU A 66 -5.35 -6.61 -8.50
N TYR A 67 -5.69 -5.52 -7.81
CA TYR A 67 -7.05 -5.12 -7.46
C TYR A 67 -7.35 -3.75 -8.06
N LEU A 68 -8.55 -3.60 -8.64
CA LEU A 68 -9.01 -2.30 -9.13
C LEU A 68 -9.81 -1.61 -8.04
N HIS A 69 -9.36 -0.42 -7.67
CA HIS A 69 -10.09 0.47 -6.77
C HIS A 69 -10.84 1.52 -7.60
N HIS A 70 -12.13 1.65 -7.32
CA HIS A 70 -12.93 2.72 -7.91
C HIS A 70 -12.99 3.91 -6.96
N ASP A 71 -13.07 5.11 -7.52
CA ASP A 71 -13.25 6.33 -6.74
C ASP A 71 -14.52 6.24 -5.87
N ASN A 72 -14.41 6.73 -4.64
CA ASN A 72 -15.52 6.84 -3.71
C ASN A 72 -15.48 8.21 -3.01
N LYS A 73 -15.34 8.26 -1.68
CA LYS A 73 -15.08 9.54 -0.99
C LYS A 73 -13.67 10.03 -1.27
N SER A 74 -12.74 9.10 -1.49
CA SER A 74 -11.37 9.35 -1.93
C SER A 74 -11.24 9.17 -3.44
N ILE A 75 -10.24 9.84 -4.02
CA ILE A 75 -9.78 9.61 -5.38
C ILE A 75 -8.66 8.58 -5.32
N VAL A 76 -8.72 7.54 -6.14
CA VAL A 76 -7.71 6.47 -6.18
C VAL A 76 -7.02 6.45 -7.55
N ASN A 77 -5.75 6.86 -7.55
CA ASN A 77 -4.90 6.77 -8.73
C ASN A 77 -4.01 5.53 -8.60
N GLN A 78 -4.10 4.59 -9.53
CA GLN A 78 -3.25 3.40 -9.56
C GLN A 78 -2.25 3.51 -10.71
N ARG A 79 -0.99 3.13 -10.46
CA ARG A 79 0.08 3.16 -11.44
C ARG A 79 0.78 1.81 -11.52
N GLU A 80 0.83 1.25 -12.71
CA GLU A 80 1.56 0.02 -13.00
C GLU A 80 2.95 0.32 -13.56
N ILE A 81 3.97 -0.35 -13.02
CA ILE A 81 5.33 -0.28 -13.56
C ILE A 81 5.38 -0.96 -14.94
N GLY A 82 6.04 -0.31 -15.90
CA GLY A 82 6.12 -0.72 -17.29
C GLY A 82 4.95 -0.23 -18.16
N LEU A 83 3.84 0.21 -17.56
CA LEU A 83 2.67 0.73 -18.27
C LEU A 83 2.47 2.23 -18.03
N ASP A 84 2.27 2.63 -16.78
CA ASP A 84 2.01 4.03 -16.39
C ASP A 84 3.29 4.75 -15.93
N CYS A 85 4.25 3.99 -15.40
CA CYS A 85 5.55 4.47 -14.94
C CYS A 85 6.65 3.58 -15.50
N ARG A 86 7.79 4.16 -15.91
CA ARG A 86 8.89 3.37 -16.47
C ARG A 86 9.55 2.45 -15.43
N ASP A 87 9.77 2.97 -14.23
CA ASP A 87 10.48 2.29 -13.14
C ASP A 87 10.03 2.80 -11.76
N TRP A 88 10.36 2.04 -10.70
CA TRP A 88 10.01 2.35 -9.32
C TRP A 88 10.56 3.71 -8.86
N ALA A 89 11.78 4.07 -9.25
CA ALA A 89 12.41 5.31 -8.84
C ALA A 89 11.67 6.54 -9.41
N GLU A 90 11.24 6.49 -10.67
CA GLU A 90 10.39 7.50 -11.28
C GLU A 90 9.01 7.56 -10.64
N ALA A 91 8.38 6.41 -10.40
CA ALA A 91 7.05 6.32 -9.79
C ALA A 91 7.06 6.95 -8.39
N LEU A 92 8.04 6.63 -7.54
CA LEU A 92 8.14 7.13 -6.17
C LEU A 92 8.47 8.64 -6.12
N ARG A 93 9.34 9.13 -7.01
CA ARG A 93 9.65 10.57 -7.09
C ARG A 93 8.46 11.40 -7.51
N SER A 94 7.65 10.90 -8.43
CA SER A 94 6.45 11.61 -8.89
C SER A 94 5.29 11.46 -7.91
N ALA A 95 5.22 10.36 -7.16
CA ALA A 95 4.17 10.11 -6.17
C ALA A 95 4.10 11.19 -5.09
N VAL A 96 5.22 11.52 -4.46
CA VAL A 96 5.27 12.55 -3.41
C VAL A 96 4.94 13.96 -3.90
N ARG A 97 4.94 14.18 -5.23
CA ARG A 97 4.56 15.46 -5.85
C ARG A 97 3.11 15.47 -6.32
N ALA A 98 2.43 14.34 -6.27
CA ALA A 98 1.04 14.20 -6.68
C ALA A 98 0.07 14.62 -5.57
N ASP A 99 0.56 15.20 -4.47
CA ASP A 99 -0.23 15.55 -3.29
C ASP A 99 -1.07 14.36 -2.74
N PRO A 100 -0.49 13.16 -2.53
CA PRO A 100 -1.22 12.04 -1.94
C PRO A 100 -1.32 12.18 -0.42
N ASP A 101 -2.43 11.72 0.16
CA ASP A 101 -2.51 11.48 1.60
C ASP A 101 -2.01 10.05 1.93
N VAL A 102 -2.30 9.11 1.03
CA VAL A 102 -1.99 7.69 1.18
C VAL A 102 -1.20 7.20 -0.02
N ILE A 103 -0.10 6.48 0.24
CA ILE A 103 0.73 5.87 -0.81
C ILE A 103 0.81 4.37 -0.56
N LEU A 104 0.40 3.56 -1.54
CA LEU A 104 0.65 2.12 -1.55
C LEU A 104 1.84 1.84 -2.47
N ILE A 105 2.88 1.21 -1.92
CA ILE A 105 4.04 0.72 -2.66
C ILE A 105 3.96 -0.81 -2.61
N GLY A 106 3.70 -1.47 -3.74
CA GLY A 106 3.48 -2.92 -3.84
C GLY A 106 4.45 -3.78 -3.01
N GLU A 107 5.55 -4.25 -3.62
CA GLU A 107 6.59 -5.01 -2.91
C GLU A 107 7.86 -4.17 -2.75
N MET A 108 8.29 -3.93 -1.51
CA MET A 108 9.53 -3.21 -1.21
C MET A 108 10.73 -4.16 -1.31
N ARG A 109 11.08 -4.56 -2.53
CA ARG A 109 12.11 -5.57 -2.79
C ARG A 109 13.50 -5.10 -2.41
N ASP A 110 13.83 -3.88 -2.82
CA ASP A 110 15.15 -3.29 -2.67
C ASP A 110 15.17 -2.14 -1.63
N LEU A 111 16.40 -1.78 -1.22
CA LEU A 111 16.65 -0.79 -0.20
C LEU A 111 16.27 0.64 -0.64
N GLU A 112 16.35 0.93 -1.94
CA GLU A 112 16.04 2.27 -2.46
C GLU A 112 14.54 2.52 -2.37
N THR A 113 13.73 1.58 -2.85
CA THR A 113 12.26 1.56 -2.77
C THR A 113 11.80 1.66 -1.32
N PHE A 114 12.39 0.85 -0.42
CA PHE A 114 12.07 0.92 1.01
C PHE A 114 12.39 2.30 1.61
N ARG A 115 13.58 2.84 1.36
CA ARG A 115 14.00 4.16 1.87
C ARG A 115 13.12 5.30 1.34
N ALA A 116 12.67 5.21 0.10
CA ALA A 116 11.76 6.19 -0.48
C ALA A 116 10.39 6.15 0.23
N GLY A 117 9.83 4.95 0.45
CA GLY A 117 8.60 4.79 1.23
C GLY A 117 8.74 5.29 2.66
N LEU A 118 9.86 5.01 3.33
CA LEU A 118 10.12 5.50 4.67
C LEU A 118 10.20 7.04 4.72
N ARG A 119 10.89 7.68 3.78
CA ARG A 119 10.94 9.15 3.68
C ARG A 119 9.57 9.77 3.42
N ALA A 120 8.74 9.12 2.59
CA ALA A 120 7.37 9.56 2.38
C ALA A 120 6.56 9.49 3.70
N ALA A 121 6.71 8.40 4.46
CA ALA A 121 6.08 8.27 5.77
C ALA A 121 6.55 9.34 6.78
N GLU A 122 7.83 9.69 6.76
CA GLU A 122 8.41 10.75 7.60
C GLU A 122 7.93 12.17 7.23
N THR A 123 7.47 12.35 5.98
CA THR A 123 7.06 13.66 5.43
C THR A 123 5.55 13.87 5.44
N GLY A 124 4.82 13.06 6.20
CA GLY A 124 3.39 13.29 6.47
C GLY A 124 2.42 12.37 5.74
N HIS A 125 2.92 11.39 4.99
CA HIS A 125 2.09 10.45 4.24
C HIS A 125 1.80 9.18 5.05
N LEU A 126 0.64 8.57 4.85
CA LEU A 126 0.40 7.20 5.28
C LEU A 126 0.86 6.25 4.17
N VAL A 127 1.92 5.50 4.42
CA VAL A 127 2.54 4.61 3.44
C VAL A 127 2.24 3.16 3.78
N PHE A 128 1.74 2.42 2.80
CA PHE A 128 1.54 0.99 2.85
C PHE A 128 2.57 0.29 1.96
N GLY A 129 2.99 -0.91 2.36
CA GLY A 129 3.67 -1.81 1.44
C GLY A 129 3.87 -3.22 1.98
N THR A 130 4.48 -4.06 1.15
CA THR A 130 4.71 -5.46 1.49
C THR A 130 6.19 -5.86 1.53
N LEU A 131 6.46 -6.87 2.36
CA LEU A 131 7.77 -7.54 2.44
C LEU A 131 7.59 -9.06 2.50
N HIS A 132 8.55 -9.77 1.92
CA HIS A 132 8.64 -11.24 2.01
C HIS A 132 9.47 -11.65 3.22
N THR A 133 8.90 -11.49 4.41
CA THR A 133 9.45 -11.90 5.71
C THR A 133 8.38 -12.62 6.53
N SER A 134 8.77 -13.61 7.31
CA SER A 134 7.85 -14.48 8.06
C SER A 134 7.68 -14.10 9.54
N SER A 135 8.42 -13.10 10.01
CA SER A 135 8.34 -12.63 11.40
C SER A 135 8.67 -11.15 11.49
N VAL A 136 8.21 -10.51 12.56
CA VAL A 136 8.54 -9.12 12.87
C VAL A 136 10.05 -8.93 13.02
N SER A 137 10.73 -9.84 13.72
CA SER A 137 12.19 -9.80 13.87
C SER A 137 12.91 -9.94 12.53
N GLY A 138 12.43 -10.81 11.64
CA GLY A 138 12.96 -10.95 10.29
C GLY A 138 12.72 -9.72 9.42
N THR A 139 11.57 -9.05 9.58
CA THR A 139 11.30 -7.75 8.96
C THR A 139 12.32 -6.70 9.39
N PHE A 140 12.56 -6.54 10.69
CA PHE A 140 13.57 -5.61 11.20
C PHE A 140 14.97 -5.95 10.71
N GLY A 141 15.37 -7.22 10.73
CA GLY A 141 16.69 -7.65 10.23
C GLY A 141 16.88 -7.46 8.73
N ARG A 142 15.80 -7.30 7.95
CA ARG A 142 15.87 -7.00 6.51
C ARG A 142 16.01 -5.51 6.21
N ILE A 143 15.48 -4.64 7.08
CA ILE A 143 15.39 -3.19 6.83
C ILE A 143 16.44 -2.37 7.60
N LEU A 144 17.08 -2.95 8.62
CA LEU A 144 18.18 -2.36 9.40
C LEU A 144 19.54 -2.78 8.80
#